data_AF-A0A852UGR4-F1
#
_entry.id   AF-A0A852UGR4-F1
#
_cell.length_a   1.000
_cell.length_b   1.000
_cell.length_c   1.000
_cell.angle_alpha   90.00
_cell.angle_beta   90.00
_cell.angle_gamma   90.00
#
_symmetry.space_group_name_H-M   'P 1'
#
loop_
_entity.id
_entity.type
_entity.pdbx_description
1 polymer ?
#
loop_
_entity_poly.entity_id
_entity_poly.type
_entity_poly.pdbx_seq_one_letter_code
_entity_poly.pdbx_strand_id
1 'polypeptide(L)'
;MKKKFTSAVGILTLCASLALPAHAAEKPDNQEWHHENSVSGFTDYGEMQRMLQQIKKLSNGNVVVEVVGQSNRGRDIYKATVGTGKKVILIESEIHGNEKTGTEAILNLLR
;
A
#
# COMPACT_ATOMS: atom_id res chain seq x y z
N MET A 1 14.98 64.97 24.68
CA MET A 1 13.76 64.14 24.88
C MET A 1 13.06 63.75 23.56
N LYS A 2 13.76 63.33 22.49
CA LYS A 2 13.10 63.02 21.19
C LYS A 2 13.48 61.67 20.55
N LYS A 3 14.32 60.84 21.19
CA LYS A 3 14.78 59.56 20.63
C LYS A 3 14.11 58.30 21.21
N LYS A 4 13.23 58.45 22.21
CA LYS A 4 12.54 57.32 22.85
C LYS A 4 11.13 57.04 22.30
N PHE A 5 10.57 57.96 21.51
CA PHE A 5 9.19 57.83 21.00
C PHE A 5 9.09 57.05 19.69
N THR A 6 10.15 57.05 18.87
CA THR A 6 10.16 56.33 17.58
C THR A 6 10.26 54.81 17.75
N SER A 7 10.77 54.33 18.89
CA SER A 7 10.93 52.89 19.13
C SER A 7 9.64 52.20 19.57
N ALA A 8 8.71 52.91 20.22
CA ALA A 8 7.47 52.33 20.72
C ALA A 8 6.44 52.07 19.61
N VAL A 9 6.39 52.95 18.60
CA VAL A 9 5.47 52.82 17.45
C VAL A 9 5.85 51.64 16.56
N GLY A 10 7.15 51.40 16.34
CA GLY A 10 7.62 50.27 15.52
C GLY A 10 7.40 48.89 16.15
N ILE A 11 7.33 48.81 17.48
CA ILE A 11 7.07 47.55 18.19
C ILE A 11 5.57 47.22 18.16
N LEU A 12 4.69 48.22 18.32
CA LEU A 12 3.24 48.02 18.25
C LEU A 12 2.75 47.58 16.87
N THR A 13 3.36 48.09 15.79
CA THR A 13 3.02 47.65 14.42
C THR A 13 3.48 46.21 14.13
N LEU A 14 4.58 45.75 14.72
CA LEU A 14 5.06 44.37 14.56
C LEU A 14 4.21 43.35 15.33
N CYS A 15 3.66 43.72 16.49
CA CYS A 15 2.75 42.86 17.24
C CYS A 15 1.35 42.75 16.60
N ALA A 16 0.86 43.82 15.95
CA ALA A 16 -0.44 43.79 15.27
C ALA A 16 -0.47 42.85 14.05
N SER A 17 0.66 42.65 13.37
CA SER A 17 0.76 41.71 12.23
C SER A 17 0.68 40.23 12.61
N LEU A 18 0.84 39.88 13.89
CA LEU A 18 0.76 38.49 14.38
C LEU A 18 -0.67 38.07 14.76
N ALA A 19 -1.62 39.00 14.79
CA ALA A 19 -3.02 38.75 15.16
C ALA A 19 -3.95 38.56 13.95
N LEU A 20 -3.41 38.48 12.74
CA LEU A 20 -4.19 38.02 11.59
C LEU A 20 -4.56 36.56 11.86
N PRO A 21 -5.85 36.17 11.75
CA PRO A 21 -6.19 34.76 11.75
C PRO A 21 -5.42 34.14 10.59
N ALA A 22 -4.46 33.27 10.91
CA ALA A 22 -3.95 32.31 9.97
C ALA A 22 -5.19 31.65 9.39
N HIS A 23 -5.52 31.98 8.14
CA HIS A 23 -6.52 31.24 7.40
C HIS A 23 -6.05 29.80 7.50
N ALA A 24 -6.82 28.97 8.20
CA ALA A 24 -6.56 27.56 8.24
C ALA A 24 -6.48 27.14 6.78
N ALA A 25 -5.27 26.81 6.32
CA ALA A 25 -5.11 26.18 5.03
C ALA A 25 -6.12 25.04 5.00
N GLU A 26 -6.95 24.99 3.97
CA GLU A 26 -7.88 23.88 3.78
C GLU A 26 -7.09 22.60 4.04
N LYS A 27 -7.58 21.77 4.98
CA LYS A 27 -6.97 20.47 5.19
C LYS A 27 -6.91 19.82 3.81
N PRO A 28 -5.75 19.35 3.34
CA PRO A 28 -5.71 18.61 2.09
C PRO A 28 -6.77 17.52 2.22
N ASP A 29 -7.65 17.44 1.24
CA ASP A 29 -8.73 16.46 1.18
C ASP A 29 -8.12 15.09 1.47
N ASN A 30 -8.29 14.65 2.72
CA ASN A 30 -7.71 13.43 3.25
C ASN A 30 -8.64 12.27 2.94
N GLN A 31 -9.22 12.26 1.73
CA GLN A 31 -9.98 11.16 1.20
C GLN A 31 -9.07 9.94 1.15
N GLU A 32 -9.11 9.18 2.23
CA GLU A 32 -8.68 7.80 2.27
C GLU A 32 -9.56 7.04 1.29
N TRP A 33 -8.99 6.66 0.15
CA TRP A 33 -9.64 5.85 -0.88
C TRP A 33 -9.76 4.39 -0.41
N HIS A 34 -10.49 4.16 0.68
CA HIS A 34 -10.82 2.82 1.15
C HIS A 34 -12.06 2.34 0.39
N HIS A 35 -11.85 1.61 -0.70
CA HIS A 35 -12.95 0.96 -1.41
C HIS A 35 -13.40 -0.28 -0.62
N GLU A 36 -14.61 -0.28 -0.06
CA GLU A 36 -15.19 -1.50 0.49
C GLU A 36 -15.70 -2.42 -0.62
N ASN A 37 -14.78 -3.14 -1.24
CA ASN A 37 -15.10 -4.17 -2.23
C ASN A 37 -15.53 -5.46 -1.54
N SER A 38 -16.56 -6.13 -2.09
CA SER A 38 -16.91 -7.47 -1.65
C SER A 38 -15.78 -8.44 -1.94
N VAL A 39 -15.35 -9.19 -0.92
CA VAL A 39 -14.37 -10.27 -1.04
C VAL A 39 -15.01 -11.65 -1.12
N SER A 40 -16.34 -11.73 -0.96
CA SER A 40 -17.07 -12.99 -0.98
C SER A 40 -17.04 -13.59 -2.39
N GLY A 41 -16.76 -14.89 -2.48
CA GLY A 41 -16.69 -15.63 -3.75
C GLY A 41 -15.33 -15.57 -4.46
N PHE A 42 -14.37 -14.83 -3.91
CA PHE A 42 -12.97 -14.90 -4.32
C PHE A 42 -12.20 -15.94 -3.51
N THR A 43 -11.06 -16.37 -4.06
CA THR A 43 -10.14 -17.32 -3.43
C THR A 43 -9.70 -16.82 -2.05
N ASP A 44 -9.91 -17.64 -1.03
CA ASP A 44 -9.37 -17.39 0.32
C ASP A 44 -7.92 -17.85 0.47
N TYR A 45 -7.30 -17.55 1.62
CA TYR A 45 -5.90 -17.91 1.87
C TYR A 45 -5.65 -19.44 1.81
N GLY A 46 -6.54 -20.24 2.37
CA GLY A 46 -6.40 -21.70 2.37
C GLY A 46 -6.65 -22.30 0.98
N GLU A 47 -7.59 -21.74 0.23
CA GLU A 47 -7.83 -22.08 -1.18
C GLU A 47 -6.60 -21.75 -2.03
N MET A 48 -6.03 -20.55 -1.89
CA MET A 48 -4.80 -20.13 -2.55
C MET A 48 -3.66 -21.12 -2.25
N GLN A 49 -3.47 -21.51 -0.99
CA GLN A 49 -2.46 -22.51 -0.62
C GLN A 49 -2.67 -23.83 -1.35
N ARG A 50 -3.91 -24.36 -1.37
CA ARG A 50 -4.23 -25.61 -2.06
C ARG A 50 -3.98 -25.50 -3.57
N MET A 51 -4.37 -24.39 -4.19
CA MET A 51 -4.17 -24.12 -5.61
C MET A 51 -2.68 -24.06 -5.96
N LEU A 52 -1.86 -23.35 -5.17
CA LEU A 52 -0.42 -23.29 -5.38
C LEU A 52 0.26 -24.66 -5.25
N GLN A 53 -0.16 -25.49 -4.29
CA GLN A 53 0.37 -26.86 -4.17
C GLN A 53 -0.05 -27.73 -5.36
N GLN A 54 -1.28 -27.58 -5.85
CA GLN A 54 -1.74 -28.28 -7.04
C GLN A 54 -0.95 -27.84 -8.29
N ILE A 55 -0.74 -26.53 -8.50
CA ILE A 55 0.07 -25.98 -9.59
C ILE A 55 1.50 -26.56 -9.52
N LYS A 56 2.15 -26.48 -8.35
CA LYS A 56 3.48 -27.06 -8.13
C LYS A 56 3.52 -28.53 -8.55
N LYS A 57 2.58 -29.33 -8.04
CA LYS A 57 2.51 -30.78 -8.31
C LYS A 57 2.31 -31.09 -9.79
N LEU A 58 1.44 -30.36 -10.48
CA LEU A 58 1.09 -30.61 -11.87
C LEU A 58 2.10 -30.02 -12.87
N SER A 59 2.92 -29.06 -12.43
CA SER A 59 3.88 -28.37 -13.31
C SER A 59 5.07 -29.20 -13.78
N ASN A 60 5.25 -30.44 -13.26
CA ASN A 60 6.44 -31.26 -13.50
C ASN A 60 7.77 -30.53 -13.25
N GLY A 61 7.80 -29.65 -12.23
CA GLY A 61 8.99 -28.89 -11.85
C GLY A 61 9.15 -27.56 -12.57
N ASN A 62 8.27 -27.21 -13.52
CA ASN A 62 8.31 -25.92 -14.22
C ASN A 62 7.88 -24.73 -13.33
N VAL A 63 7.08 -25.00 -12.28
CA VAL A 63 6.68 -23.99 -11.30
C VAL A 63 7.26 -24.36 -9.94
N VAL A 64 8.14 -23.50 -9.44
CA VAL A 64 8.69 -23.61 -8.09
C VAL A 64 7.85 -22.75 -7.15
N VAL A 65 7.32 -23.36 -6.09
CA VAL A 65 6.60 -22.64 -5.02
C VAL A 65 7.36 -22.81 -3.72
N GLU A 66 7.67 -21.68 -3.09
CA GLU A 66 8.41 -21.55 -1.83
C GLU A 66 7.74 -20.53 -0.90
N VAL A 67 8.00 -20.67 0.40
CA VAL A 67 7.64 -19.66 1.41
C VAL A 67 8.80 -18.69 1.55
N VAL A 68 8.55 -17.40 1.33
CA VAL A 68 9.58 -16.34 1.35
C VAL A 68 9.51 -15.47 2.60
N GLY A 69 8.53 -15.71 3.46
CA GLY A 69 8.37 -14.99 4.72
C GLY A 69 7.04 -15.31 5.38
N GLN A 70 6.72 -14.56 6.43
CA GLN A 70 5.46 -14.66 7.15
C GLN A 70 4.86 -13.27 7.37
N SER A 71 3.54 -13.19 7.35
CA SER A 71 2.81 -11.98 7.71
C SER A 71 2.94 -11.68 9.22
N ASN A 72 2.49 -10.50 9.62
CA ASN A 72 2.38 -10.12 11.04
C ASN A 72 1.45 -11.03 11.87
N ARG A 73 0.65 -11.88 11.22
CA ARG A 73 -0.23 -12.87 11.85
C ARG A 73 0.24 -14.31 11.62
N GLY A 74 1.50 -14.49 11.22
CA GLY A 74 2.11 -15.81 11.05
C GLY A 74 1.60 -16.61 9.85
N ARG A 75 0.98 -15.95 8.85
CA ARG A 75 0.61 -16.62 7.60
C ARG A 75 1.82 -16.65 6.67
N ASP A 76 2.12 -17.80 6.09
CA ASP A 76 3.15 -17.93 5.08
C ASP A 76 2.86 -17.03 3.87
N ILE A 77 3.90 -16.34 3.39
CA ILE A 77 3.91 -15.57 2.16
C ILE A 77 4.57 -16.45 1.09
N TYR A 78 3.82 -16.78 0.05
CA TYR A 78 4.28 -17.67 -1.02
C TYR A 78 4.82 -16.89 -2.20
N LYS A 79 5.89 -17.42 -2.81
CA LYS A 79 6.40 -17.00 -4.12
C LYS A 79 6.32 -18.20 -5.07
N ALA A 80 5.69 -17.99 -6.23
CA ALA A 80 5.73 -18.92 -7.34
C ALA A 80 6.69 -18.38 -8.42
N THR A 81 7.59 -19.21 -8.93
CA THR A 81 8.55 -18.84 -9.98
C THR A 81 8.41 -19.80 -11.16
N VAL A 82 8.31 -19.25 -12.37
CA VAL A 82 8.17 -20.00 -13.64
C VAL A 82 9.06 -19.38 -14.73
N GLY A 83 9.63 -20.23 -15.57
CA GLY A 83 10.48 -19.81 -16.70
C GLY A 83 11.96 -19.68 -16.37
N THR A 84 12.77 -19.48 -17.41
CA THR A 84 14.25 -19.48 -17.36
C THR A 84 14.88 -18.33 -18.14
N GLY A 85 14.08 -17.30 -18.47
CA GLY A 85 14.52 -16.15 -19.26
C GLY A 85 15.53 -15.27 -18.54
N LYS A 86 16.37 -14.55 -19.31
CA LYS A 86 17.39 -13.63 -18.77
C LYS A 86 16.81 -12.36 -18.13
N LYS A 87 15.56 -12.01 -18.46
CA LYS A 87 14.84 -10.89 -17.87
C LYS A 87 13.84 -11.42 -16.85
N VAL A 88 13.86 -10.85 -15.65
CA VAL A 88 12.96 -11.23 -14.56
C VAL A 88 11.83 -10.22 -14.48
N ILE A 89 10.59 -10.72 -14.38
CA ILE A 89 9.40 -9.92 -14.09
C ILE A 89 8.92 -10.36 -12.71
N LEU A 90 8.73 -9.40 -11.81
CA LEU A 90 8.08 -9.61 -10.53
C LEU A 90 6.66 -9.08 -10.62
N ILE A 91 5.69 -9.90 -10.23
CA ILE A 91 4.29 -9.52 -10.11
C ILE A 91 3.88 -9.78 -8.67
N GLU A 92 3.29 -8.77 -8.03
CA GLU A 92 2.69 -8.85 -6.71
C GLU A 92 1.22 -8.48 -6.83
N SER A 93 0.36 -9.13 -6.05
CA SER A 93 -1.07 -8.83 -6.00
C SER A 93 -1.56 -8.67 -4.57
N GLU A 94 -2.70 -7.99 -4.43
CA GLU A 94 -3.45 -7.92 -3.18
C GLU A 94 -2.65 -7.35 -2.00
N ILE A 95 -1.83 -6.34 -2.27
CA ILE A 95 -1.18 -5.54 -1.22
C ILE A 95 -2.25 -4.88 -0.32
N HIS A 96 -3.42 -4.59 -0.88
CA HIS A 96 -4.66 -4.31 -0.17
C HIS A 96 -5.53 -5.59 -0.16
N GLY A 97 -5.91 -6.06 1.03
CA GLY A 97 -6.59 -7.36 1.23
C GLY A 97 -8.00 -7.48 0.64
N ASN A 98 -8.56 -6.40 0.11
CA ASN A 98 -9.88 -6.28 -0.53
C ASN A 98 -9.81 -6.13 -2.06
N GLU A 99 -8.63 -6.17 -2.67
CA GLU A 99 -8.42 -6.05 -4.12
C GLU A 99 -8.12 -7.43 -4.77
N LYS A 100 -9.10 -8.33 -4.69
CA LYS A 100 -8.93 -9.77 -4.94
C LYS A 100 -8.60 -10.18 -6.38
N THR A 101 -8.92 -9.35 -7.37
CA THR A 101 -8.84 -9.72 -8.79
C THR A 101 -7.42 -10.02 -9.27
N GLY A 102 -6.40 -9.37 -8.70
CA GLY A 102 -5.00 -9.62 -9.05
C GLY A 102 -4.55 -11.03 -8.69
N THR A 103 -4.94 -11.52 -7.50
CA THR A 103 -4.60 -12.87 -7.04
C THR A 103 -5.24 -13.93 -7.95
N GLU A 104 -6.51 -13.75 -8.32
CA GLU A 104 -7.19 -14.64 -9.28
C GLU A 104 -6.49 -14.68 -10.64
N ALA A 105 -6.11 -13.52 -11.18
CA ALA A 105 -5.45 -13.44 -12.47
C ALA A 105 -4.10 -14.17 -12.47
N ILE A 106 -3.30 -14.01 -11.41
CA ILE A 106 -2.01 -14.69 -11.27
C ILE A 106 -2.21 -16.20 -11.11
N LEU A 107 -3.17 -16.65 -10.29
CA LEU A 107 -3.45 -18.07 -10.12
C LEU A 107 -3.92 -18.72 -11.42
N ASN A 108 -4.71 -18.01 -12.24
CA ASN A 108 -5.13 -18.47 -13.56
C ASN A 108 -3.99 -18.46 -14.59
N LEU A 109 -3.05 -17.51 -14.50
CA LEU A 109 -1.87 -17.49 -15.37
C LEU A 109 -0.92 -18.67 -15.13
N LEU A 110 -0.84 -19.15 -13.88
CA LEU A 110 0.04 -20.24 -13.47
C LEU A 110 -0.52 -21.66 -13.69
N ARG A 111 -1.83 -21.77 -13.95
CA ARG A 111 -2.53 -23.04 -14.22
C ARG A 111 -2.35 -23.49 -15.66
#